data_AF-A0A661NFN1-F1
#
_entry.id   AF-A0A661NFN1-F1
#
_cell.length_a   1.000
_cell.length_b   1.000
_cell.length_c   1.000
_cell.angle_alpha   90.00
_cell.angle_beta   90.00
_cell.angle_gamma   90.00
#
_symmetry.space_group_name_H-M   'P 1'
#
loop_
_entity.id
_entity.type
_entity.pdbx_description
1 polymer ?
#
loop_
_entity_poly.entity_id
_entity_poly.type
_entity_poly.pdbx_seq_one_letter_code
_entity_poly.pdbx_strand_id
1 'polypeptide(L)'
;MTSDDARDLFSAFYDGEVGDDERAAFEAALAGDDELRGEWEGFRELLNETHALDEDLAGDGPDLLAGVQNKLRTRSRGRFYKDRFSQSSAGGLLPILMAAVMLLVIVVAWLMLQRVTIEPPASGELGALIQTANG
;
A
#
# COMPACT_ATOMS: atom_id res chain seq x y z
N MET A 1 11.33 2.40 14.45
CA MET A 1 9.95 2.89 14.32
C MET A 1 9.62 3.72 15.55
N THR A 2 8.82 4.78 15.43
CA THR A 2 8.40 5.57 16.59
C THR A 2 7.17 4.93 17.26
N SER A 3 6.85 5.32 18.50
CA SER A 3 5.65 4.81 19.19
C SER A 3 4.35 5.22 18.48
N ASP A 4 4.34 6.37 17.79
CA ASP A 4 3.18 6.83 17.01
C ASP A 4 2.98 5.96 15.76
N ASP A 5 4.05 5.74 14.98
CA ASP A 5 4.03 4.83 13.82
C ASP A 5 3.59 3.40 14.24
N ALA A 6 3.99 2.96 15.44
CA ALA A 6 3.59 1.66 15.97
C ALA A 6 2.08 1.59 16.24
N ARG A 7 1.48 2.64 16.82
CA ARG A 7 0.03 2.71 17.07
C ARG A 7 -0.78 2.57 15.79
N ASP A 8 -0.33 3.21 14.71
CA ASP A 8 -0.96 3.11 13.39
C ASP A 8 -0.96 1.66 12.86
N LEU A 9 0.02 0.85 13.26
CA LEU A 9 0.14 -0.55 12.86
C LEU A 9 -0.64 -1.53 13.74
N PHE A 10 -1.27 -1.11 14.84
CA PHE A 10 -1.97 -2.04 15.75
C PHE A 10 -2.98 -2.94 15.04
N SER A 11 -3.84 -2.37 14.19
CA SER A 11 -4.84 -3.15 13.45
C SER A 11 -4.17 -4.11 12.46
N ALA A 12 -3.31 -3.60 11.58
CA ALA A 12 -2.64 -4.43 10.58
C ALA A 12 -1.79 -5.54 11.20
N PHE A 13 -1.15 -5.27 12.34
CA PHE A 13 -0.38 -6.26 13.09
C PHE A 13 -1.29 -7.33 13.71
N TYR A 14 -2.43 -6.93 14.30
CA TYR A 14 -3.43 -7.85 14.85
C TYR A 14 -4.01 -8.77 13.78
N ASP A 15 -4.32 -8.21 12.61
CA ASP A 15 -4.88 -8.93 11.45
C ASP A 15 -3.82 -9.75 10.69
N GLY A 16 -2.53 -9.58 11.03
CA GLY A 16 -1.41 -10.30 10.42
C GLY A 16 -1.05 -9.80 9.01
N GLU A 17 -1.48 -8.59 8.65
CA GLU A 17 -1.28 -7.95 7.33
C GLU A 17 0.04 -7.17 7.21
N VAL A 18 0.91 -7.24 8.21
CA VAL A 18 2.24 -6.62 8.21
C VAL A 18 3.30 -7.56 7.63
N GLY A 19 4.29 -6.98 6.93
CA GLY A 19 5.46 -7.73 6.45
C GLY A 19 6.41 -8.15 7.58
N ASP A 20 7.33 -9.08 7.30
CA ASP A 20 8.27 -9.61 8.31
C ASP A 20 9.17 -8.52 8.91
N ASP A 21 9.67 -7.59 8.08
CA ASP A 21 10.53 -6.48 8.52
C ASP A 21 9.78 -5.49 9.43
N GLU A 22 8.52 -5.20 9.10
CA GLU A 22 7.65 -4.31 9.89
C GLU A 22 7.24 -4.95 11.21
N ARG A 23 6.96 -6.26 11.19
CA ARG A 23 6.68 -7.05 12.39
C ARG A 23 7.85 -7.00 13.37
N ALA A 24 9.07 -7.23 12.88
CA ALA A 24 10.27 -7.15 13.72
C ALA A 24 10.49 -5.73 14.29
N ALA A 25 10.24 -4.69 13.49
CA ALA A 25 10.33 -3.31 13.94
C ALA A 25 9.27 -2.95 15.00
N PHE A 26 8.06 -3.49 14.86
CA PHE A 26 6.96 -3.33 15.82
C PHE A 26 7.24 -4.03 17.15
N GLU A 27 7.69 -5.29 17.09
CA GLU A 27 8.08 -6.03 18.29
C GLU A 27 9.25 -5.36 19.04
N ALA A 28 10.22 -4.82 18.30
CA ALA A 28 11.31 -4.04 18.89
C ALA A 28 10.82 -2.75 19.56
N ALA A 29 9.82 -2.07 18.98
CA ALA A 29 9.19 -0.89 19.59
C ALA A 29 8.44 -1.25 20.88
N LEU A 30 7.65 -2.33 20.86
CA LEU A 30 6.95 -2.84 22.07
C LEU A 30 7.92 -3.30 23.17
N ALA A 31 9.09 -3.82 22.81
CA ALA A 31 10.11 -4.22 23.78
C ALA A 31 10.78 -3.01 24.44
N GLY A 32 10.86 -1.87 23.74
CA GLY A 32 11.52 -0.66 24.22
C GLY A 32 10.62 0.32 24.97
N ASP A 33 9.30 0.15 24.91
CA ASP A 33 8.32 1.09 25.45
C ASP A 33 7.20 0.37 26.21
N ASP A 34 7.20 0.52 27.55
CA ASP A 34 6.22 -0.12 28.43
C ASP A 34 4.81 0.48 28.30
N GLU A 35 4.70 1.78 27.97
CA GLU A 35 3.42 2.46 27.77
C GLU A 35 2.76 1.94 26.50
N LEU A 36 3.52 1.91 25.40
CA LEU A 36 3.07 1.38 24.12
C LEU A 36 2.64 -0.09 24.22
N ARG A 37 3.33 -0.89 25.04
CA ARG A 37 2.96 -2.29 25.30
C ARG A 37 1.63 -2.41 26.01
N GLY A 38 1.39 -1.59 27.03
CA GLY A 38 0.11 -1.55 27.74
C GLY A 38 -1.05 -1.16 26.82
N GLU A 39 -0.83 -0.19 25.93
CA GLU A 39 -1.82 0.20 24.92
C GLU A 39 -2.12 -0.96 23.95
N TRP A 40 -1.08 -1.66 23.48
CA TRP A 40 -1.23 -2.83 22.61
C TRP A 40 -2.01 -3.97 23.27
N GLU A 41 -1.72 -4.25 24.55
CA GLU A 41 -2.44 -5.26 25.33
C GLU A 41 -3.92 -4.90 25.49
N GLY A 42 -4.21 -3.64 25.85
CA GLY A 42 -5.60 -3.15 25.97
C GLY A 42 -6.36 -3.19 24.64
N PHE A 43 -5.70 -2.85 23.53
CA PHE A 43 -6.28 -2.99 22.19
C PHE A 43 -6.63 -4.45 21.86
N ARG A 44 -5.71 -5.39 22.13
CA ARG A 44 -5.95 -6.83 21.91
C ARG A 44 -7.08 -7.37 22.76
N GLU A 45 -7.13 -6.97 24.04
CA GLU A 45 -8.17 -7.40 24.97
C GLU A 45 -9.56 -6.98 24.49
N LEU A 46 -9.71 -5.71 24.09
CA LEU A 46 -10.97 -5.17 23.57
C LEU A 46 -11.47 -5.92 22.32
N LEU A 47 -10.58 -6.20 21.37
CA LEU A 47 -10.95 -6.93 20.16
C LEU A 47 -11.30 -8.39 20.45
N ASN A 48 -10.53 -9.05 21.32
CA ASN A 48 -10.82 -10.43 21.72
C ASN A 48 -12.15 -10.54 22.47
N GLU A 49 -12.48 -9.59 23.34
CA GLU A 49 -13.77 -9.54 24.03
C GLU A 49 -14.92 -9.36 23.01
N THR A 50 -14.73 -8.50 22.02
CA THR A 50 -15.72 -8.30 20.94
C THR A 50 -15.91 -9.57 20.11
N HIS A 51 -14.83 -10.27 19.78
CA HIS A 51 -14.91 -11.56 19.06
C HIS A 51 -15.57 -12.65 19.90
N ALA A 52 -15.26 -12.74 21.19
CA ALA A 52 -15.90 -13.68 22.10
C ALA A 52 -17.42 -13.44 22.19
N LEU A 53 -17.85 -12.17 22.18
CA LEU A 53 -19.26 -11.81 22.14
C LEU A 53 -19.95 -12.25 20.85
N ASP A 54 -19.27 -12.13 19.70
CA ASP A 54 -19.79 -12.62 18.41
C ASP A 54 -19.89 -14.15 18.39
N GLU A 55 -18.90 -14.86 18.98
CA GLU A 55 -18.94 -16.32 19.13
C GLU A 55 -20.05 -16.79 20.07
N ASP A 56 -20.29 -16.10 21.19
CA ASP A 56 -21.41 -16.38 22.10
C ASP A 56 -22.77 -16.12 21.44
N LEU A 57 -22.86 -15.18 20.50
CA LEU A 57 -24.06 -14.96 19.67
C LEU A 57 -24.18 -15.99 18.54
N ALA A 58 -23.07 -16.53 18.04
CA ALA A 58 -23.03 -17.58 17.02
C ALA A 58 -23.27 -18.98 17.61
N GLY A 59 -22.96 -19.19 18.89
CA GLY A 59 -23.26 -20.39 19.64
C GLY A 59 -24.75 -20.50 19.96
N ASP A 60 -25.41 -21.52 19.41
CA ASP A 60 -26.82 -21.90 19.67
C ASP A 60 -27.90 -21.18 18.84
N GLY A 61 -27.51 -20.39 17.84
CA GLY A 61 -28.44 -19.83 16.84
C GLY A 61 -28.76 -20.82 15.70
N PRO A 62 -30.00 -20.86 15.17
CA PRO A 62 -30.28 -21.63 13.95
C PRO A 62 -29.36 -21.15 12.82
N ASP A 63 -28.82 -22.07 12.00
CA ASP A 63 -27.89 -21.76 10.89
C ASP A 63 -28.51 -20.74 9.91
N LEU A 64 -28.28 -19.46 10.21
CA LEU A 64 -28.72 -18.33 9.40
C LEU A 64 -27.90 -18.24 8.11
N LEU A 65 -26.73 -18.88 8.07
CA LEU A 65 -25.82 -18.88 6.95
C LEU A 65 -26.46 -19.64 5.78
N ALA A 66 -27.05 -20.82 6.02
CA ALA A 66 -27.81 -21.54 4.99
C ALA A 66 -29.00 -20.72 4.47
N GLY A 67 -29.74 -20.04 5.36
CA GLY A 67 -30.89 -19.21 5.01
C GLY A 67 -30.53 -17.96 4.21
N VAL A 68 -29.48 -17.26 4.63
CA VAL A 68 -28.95 -16.06 3.95
C VAL A 68 -28.31 -16.44 2.63
N GLN A 69 -27.53 -17.52 2.54
CA GLN A 69 -26.97 -18.01 1.29
C GLN A 69 -28.06 -18.34 0.26
N ASN A 70 -29.12 -19.04 0.67
CA ASN A 70 -30.19 -19.40 -0.26
C ASN A 70 -30.98 -18.15 -0.71
N LYS A 71 -31.17 -17.18 0.18
CA LYS A 71 -31.82 -15.90 -0.12
C LYS A 71 -30.96 -15.00 -1.01
N LEU A 72 -29.65 -14.96 -0.80
CA LEU A 72 -28.69 -14.24 -1.63
C LEU A 72 -28.55 -14.89 -3.01
N ARG A 73 -28.55 -16.23 -3.09
CA ARG A 73 -28.53 -16.98 -4.36
C ARG A 73 -29.79 -16.72 -5.19
N THR A 74 -30.96 -16.71 -4.54
CA THR A 74 -32.25 -16.47 -5.19
C THR A 74 -32.37 -15.02 -5.67
N ARG A 75 -31.90 -14.05 -4.86
CA ARG A 75 -31.95 -12.62 -5.21
C ARG A 75 -30.87 -12.21 -6.22
N SER A 76 -29.69 -12.81 -6.17
CA SER A 76 -28.56 -12.46 -7.04
C SER A 76 -28.60 -13.15 -8.41
N ARG A 77 -29.49 -14.14 -8.64
CA ARG A 77 -29.61 -14.89 -9.91
C ARG A 77 -28.27 -15.44 -10.43
N GLY A 78 -27.29 -15.66 -9.55
CA GLY A 78 -25.95 -16.12 -9.93
C GLY A 78 -25.02 -15.06 -10.52
N ARG A 79 -25.31 -13.76 -10.41
CA ARG A 79 -24.39 -12.69 -10.88
C ARG A 79 -23.09 -12.65 -10.08
N PHE A 80 -23.16 -12.83 -8.76
CA PHE A 80 -22.00 -12.68 -7.87
C PHE A 80 -21.03 -13.87 -7.88
N TYR A 81 -21.48 -15.07 -8.27
CA TYR A 81 -20.60 -16.26 -8.36
C TYR A 81 -20.11 -16.55 -9.78
N LYS A 82 -20.59 -15.82 -10.80
CA LYS A 82 -20.28 -16.09 -12.21
C LYS A 82 -19.19 -15.19 -12.80
N ASP A 83 -18.85 -14.09 -12.13
CA ASP A 83 -17.87 -13.12 -12.65
C ASP A 83 -16.58 -13.08 -11.81
N ARG A 84 -15.69 -14.05 -12.09
CA ARG A 84 -14.36 -13.75 -12.65
C ARG A 84 -13.44 -12.79 -11.86
N PHE A 85 -13.43 -12.81 -10.52
CA PHE A 85 -12.45 -12.03 -9.74
C PHE A 85 -10.98 -12.46 -9.94
N SER A 86 -10.73 -13.55 -10.69
CA SER A 86 -9.38 -14.03 -11.03
C SER A 86 -9.20 -14.45 -12.50
N GLN A 87 -10.18 -14.23 -13.38
CA GLN A 87 -10.05 -14.52 -14.81
C GLN A 87 -10.76 -13.49 -15.69
N SER A 88 -10.37 -12.22 -15.55
CA SER A 88 -10.43 -11.28 -16.65
C SER A 88 -9.03 -10.73 -16.92
N SER A 89 -8.11 -11.63 -17.28
CA SER A 89 -7.24 -11.31 -18.41
C SER A 89 -8.16 -11.11 -19.62
N ALA A 90 -8.73 -9.92 -19.75
CA ALA A 90 -8.99 -9.35 -21.05
C ALA A 90 -7.57 -9.12 -21.64
N GLY A 91 -6.93 -10.13 -22.24
CA GLY A 91 -7.49 -10.86 -23.37
C GLY A 91 -7.40 -9.96 -24.61
N GLY A 92 -6.25 -9.33 -24.81
CA GLY A 92 -5.97 -8.48 -25.97
C GLY A 92 -4.58 -7.90 -25.86
N LEU A 93 -3.95 -7.57 -26.98
CA LEU A 93 -2.64 -6.93 -27.10
C LEU A 93 -2.51 -5.58 -26.39
N LEU A 94 -3.57 -5.10 -25.73
CA LEU A 94 -3.68 -3.76 -25.13
C LEU A 94 -2.64 -3.47 -24.04
N PRO A 95 -2.38 -4.32 -23.02
CA PRO A 95 -1.37 -4.02 -22.01
C PRO A 95 0.06 -4.12 -22.58
N ILE A 96 0.29 -5.03 -23.56
CA ILE A 96 1.56 -5.11 -24.28
C ILE A 96 1.78 -3.86 -25.13
N LEU A 97 0.75 -3.35 -25.79
CA LEU A 97 0.78 -2.11 -26.54
C LEU A 97 1.07 -0.92 -25.62
N MET A 98 0.41 -0.83 -24.46
CA MET A 98 0.68 0.22 -23.48
C MET A 98 2.12 0.16 -22.96
N ALA A 99 2.62 -1.04 -22.65
CA ALA A 99 4.02 -1.24 -22.26
C ALA A 99 4.99 -0.81 -23.37
N ALA A 100 4.71 -1.14 -24.63
CA ALA A 100 5.51 -0.73 -25.79
C ALA A 100 5.50 0.79 -26.00
N VAL A 101 4.34 1.44 -25.83
CA VAL A 101 4.22 2.91 -25.90
C VAL A 101 5.01 3.55 -24.77
N MET A 102 4.92 3.04 -23.55
CA MET A 102 5.68 3.58 -22.42
C MET A 102 7.19 3.43 -22.63
N LEU A 103 7.63 2.28 -23.14
CA LEU A 103 9.03 2.05 -23.52
C LEU A 103 9.49 3.03 -24.61
N LEU A 104 8.67 3.27 -25.63
CA LEU A 104 8.95 4.22 -26.70
C LEU A 104 9.16 5.64 -26.15
N VAL A 105 8.30 6.10 -25.24
CA VAL A 105 8.41 7.43 -24.61
C VAL A 105 9.75 7.57 -23.90
N ILE A 106 10.18 6.55 -23.16
CA ILE A 106 11.47 6.55 -22.43
C ILE A 106 12.64 6.66 -23.41
N VAL A 107 12.63 5.87 -24.50
CA VAL A 107 13.70 5.90 -25.51
C VAL A 107 13.78 7.27 -26.19
N VAL A 108 12.64 7.87 -26.52
CA VAL A 108 12.59 9.21 -27.14
C VAL A 108 13.13 10.27 -26.17
N ALA A 109 12.72 10.24 -24.90
CA ALA A 109 13.22 11.15 -23.88
C ALA A 109 14.74 11.03 -23.70
N TRP A 110 15.25 9.79 -23.68
CA TRP A 110 16.68 9.51 -23.58
C TRP A 110 17.47 10.04 -24.78
N LEU A 111 16.96 9.84 -26.00
CA LEU A 111 17.56 10.39 -27.22
C LEU A 111 17.52 11.91 -27.23
N MET A 112 16.45 12.54 -26.74
CA MET A 112 16.39 14.00 -26.60
C MET A 112 17.45 14.50 -25.62
N LEU A 113 17.60 13.85 -24.48
CA LEU A 113 18.61 14.22 -23.49
C LEU A 113 20.03 14.16 -24.07
N GLN A 114 20.33 13.16 -24.90
CA GLN A 114 21.64 13.09 -25.59
C GLN A 114 21.86 14.21 -26.60
N ARG A 115 20.80 14.79 -27.17
CA ARG A 115 20.89 15.90 -28.14
C ARG A 115 20.94 17.27 -27.47
N VAL A 116 20.66 17.35 -26.17
CA VAL A 116 20.82 18.59 -25.41
C VAL A 116 22.31 18.81 -25.16
N THR A 117 22.94 19.57 -26.06
CA THR A 117 24.23 20.19 -25.79
C THR A 117 23.99 21.33 -24.81
N ILE A 118 24.48 21.19 -23.59
CA ILE A 118 24.49 22.30 -22.63
C ILE A 118 25.51 23.32 -23.15
N GLU A 119 25.03 24.45 -23.66
CA GLU A 119 25.88 25.61 -23.95
C GLU A 119 26.59 25.97 -22.64
N PRO A 120 27.93 25.87 -22.56
CA PRO A 120 28.63 26.29 -21.35
C PRO A 120 28.32 27.77 -21.13
N PRO A 121 28.00 28.19 -19.89
CA PRO A 121 27.72 29.59 -19.61
C PRO A 121 28.91 30.41 -20.10
N ALA A 122 28.63 31.45 -20.91
CA ALA A 122 29.64 32.29 -21.51
C ALA A 122 30.64 32.76 -20.45
N SER A 123 31.85 32.23 -20.49
CA SER A 123 32.96 32.58 -19.59
C SER A 123 33.44 34.03 -19.76
N GLY A 124 32.75 34.84 -20.57
CA GLY A 124 33.02 36.26 -20.78
C GLY A 124 32.50 37.16 -19.66
N GLU A 125 31.45 36.78 -18.94
CA GLU A 125 30.88 37.66 -17.90
C GLU A 125 31.59 37.54 -16.55
N LEU A 126 32.17 36.37 -16.24
CA LEU A 126 32.96 36.18 -15.02
C LEU A 126 34.37 36.79 -15.13
N GLY A 127 34.94 36.88 -16.33
CA GLY A 127 36.23 37.55 -16.56
C GLY A 127 36.16 39.07 -16.42
N ALA A 128 35.06 39.68 -16.89
CA ALA A 128 34.85 41.13 -16.80
C ALA A 128 34.65 41.61 -15.36
N LEU A 129 33.89 40.86 -14.55
CA LEU A 129 33.64 41.21 -13.15
C LEU A 129 34.89 41.07 -12.26
N ILE A 130 35.80 40.12 -12.55
CA ILE A 130 37.06 39.97 -11.80
C ILE A 130 38.09 41.04 -12.19
N GLN A 131 38.06 41.53 -13.44
CA GLN A 131 38.99 42.56 -13.90
C GLN A 131 38.61 43.96 -13.42
N THR A 132 37.32 44.28 -13.27
CA THR A 132 36.87 45.57 -12.70
C THR A 132 37.04 45.64 -11.18
N ALA A 133 37.15 44.50 -10.49
CA ALA A 133 37.38 44.47 -9.03
C ALA A 133 38.86 44.62 -8.62
N ASN A 134 39.80 44.51 -9.57
CA ASN A 134 41.25 44.59 -9.33
C ASN A 134 41.94 45.78 -10.05
N GLY A 135 41.17 46.75 -10.52
CA GLY A 135 41.65 47.99 -11.15
C GLY A 135 41.51 49.20 -10.23
#